data_AF-A0A7C5PJL4-F1
#
_entry.id   AF-A0A7C5PJL4-F1
#
_cell.length_a   1.000
_cell.length_b   1.000
_cell.length_c   1.000
_cell.angle_alpha   90.00
_cell.angle_beta   90.00
_cell.angle_gamma   90.00
#
_symmetry.space_group_name_H-M   'P 1'
#
loop_
_entity.id
_entity.type
_entity.pdbx_description
1 polymer ?
#
loop_
_entity_poly.entity_id
_entity_poly.type
_entity_poly.pdbx_seq_one_letter_code
_entity_poly.pdbx_strand_id
1 'polypeptide(L)'
;PPLTHDDAMCDACLELAKFHVPILPYPMPAPGSTGPARLFSDVAVANAESLSALVLFQLAVPGCPILHGGAAGITNFASGGFVEGAPESNLLNGAMGDMARYYGLPTIVAGCLADAQAPGPQALLEKMLSTLPLVLSGVDVINGIGEIGTSQILVPEQILVDHELAVLCQRFRDGIRPSDLFADVARVGPGGNFLMEDSTVAACRSAEFCRPEFVDRNSYEQWQELGRPDLYTKARQRMTEILAAPLKNPLPDKVTGRLEDISRRADAVLGRARRLTAP
;
A
#
# COMPACT_ATOMS: atom_id res chain seq x y z
N PRO A 1 -1.98 -21.01 4.46
CA PRO A 1 -3.30 -21.39 3.89
C PRO A 1 -3.27 -22.77 3.21
N PRO A 2 -4.36 -23.54 3.27
CA PRO A 2 -5.56 -23.24 4.06
C PRO A 2 -5.46 -23.71 5.51
N LEU A 3 -5.93 -22.87 6.44
CA LEU A 3 -6.27 -23.19 7.83
C LEU A 3 -5.12 -23.74 8.67
N THR A 4 -3.90 -23.26 8.43
CA THR A 4 -2.70 -23.65 9.18
C THR A 4 -1.90 -22.42 9.59
N HIS A 5 -1.22 -22.54 10.71
CA HIS A 5 -0.16 -21.63 11.13
C HIS A 5 1.16 -22.38 11.06
N ASP A 6 2.21 -21.74 10.53
CA ASP A 6 3.54 -22.32 10.47
C ASP A 6 4.21 -22.27 11.85
N ASP A 7 4.84 -23.38 12.26
CA ASP A 7 5.43 -23.53 13.59
C ASP A 7 6.54 -22.49 13.84
N ALA A 8 7.47 -22.31 12.90
CA ALA A 8 8.60 -21.41 13.06
C ALA A 8 8.15 -19.93 13.07
N MET A 9 7.15 -19.58 12.26
CA MET A 9 6.53 -18.26 12.28
C MET A 9 5.80 -17.99 13.59
N CYS A 10 5.06 -18.98 14.11
CA CYS A 10 4.39 -18.85 15.39
C CYS A 10 5.38 -18.61 16.53
N ASP A 11 6.44 -19.41 16.62
CA ASP A 11 7.47 -19.27 17.65
C ASP A 11 8.13 -17.89 17.60
N ALA A 12 8.51 -17.43 16.41
CA ALA A 12 9.10 -16.10 16.24
C ALA A 12 8.12 -14.98 16.65
N CYS A 13 6.86 -15.08 16.22
CA CYS A 13 5.84 -14.08 16.56
C CYS A 13 5.52 -14.08 18.06
N LEU A 14 5.49 -15.23 18.72
CA LEU A 14 5.29 -15.34 20.17
C LEU A 14 6.43 -14.70 20.96
N GLU A 15 7.68 -14.82 20.50
CA GLU A 15 8.79 -14.11 21.11
C GLU A 15 8.69 -12.59 20.88
N LEU A 16 8.37 -12.15 19.67
CA LEU A 16 8.21 -10.73 19.33
C LEU A 16 7.03 -10.08 20.07
N ALA A 17 5.94 -10.83 20.29
CA ALA A 17 4.76 -10.37 21.00
C ALA A 17 5.08 -9.91 22.44
N LYS A 18 6.04 -10.56 23.11
CA LYS A 18 6.49 -10.19 24.47
C LYS A 18 7.07 -8.78 24.52
N PHE A 19 7.58 -8.28 23.40
CA PHE A 19 8.11 -6.92 23.23
C PHE A 19 7.08 -5.94 22.65
N HIS A 20 5.82 -6.34 22.55
CA HIS A 20 4.74 -5.54 21.95
C HIS A 20 5.02 -5.11 20.50
N VAL A 21 5.77 -5.93 19.75
CA VAL A 21 5.86 -5.76 18.30
C VAL A 21 4.50 -6.17 17.71
N PRO A 22 3.84 -5.31 16.89
CA PRO A 22 2.57 -5.65 16.27
C PRO A 22 2.68 -6.90 15.40
N ILE A 23 1.76 -7.85 15.59
CA ILE A 23 1.67 -9.05 14.77
C ILE A 23 0.62 -8.82 13.68
N LEU A 24 0.96 -9.20 12.46
CA LEU A 24 0.05 -9.21 11.32
C LEU A 24 -0.17 -10.66 10.86
N PRO A 25 -1.27 -11.30 11.28
CA PRO A 25 -1.78 -12.47 10.57
C PRO A 25 -2.16 -12.06 9.16
N TYR A 26 -1.52 -12.68 8.17
CA TYR A 26 -1.66 -12.27 6.77
C TYR A 26 -2.12 -13.44 5.88
N PRO A 27 -3.42 -13.83 5.97
CA PRO A 27 -3.97 -14.88 5.14
C PRO A 27 -3.92 -14.50 3.66
N MET A 28 -3.65 -15.51 2.83
CA MET A 28 -3.57 -15.41 1.37
C MET A 28 -4.23 -16.60 0.67
N PRO A 29 -5.49 -16.95 0.99
CA PRO A 29 -6.20 -17.92 0.19
C PRO A 29 -6.44 -17.36 -1.22
N ALA A 30 -6.32 -18.24 -2.20
CA ALA A 30 -6.58 -17.96 -3.60
C ALA A 30 -7.79 -18.81 -4.04
N PRO A 31 -8.92 -18.19 -4.43
CA PRO A 31 -10.10 -18.92 -4.88
C PRO A 31 -9.74 -19.91 -6.00
N GLY A 32 -10.06 -21.18 -5.77
CA GLY A 32 -9.85 -22.26 -6.75
C GLY A 32 -8.47 -22.92 -6.68
N SER A 33 -7.61 -22.49 -5.75
CA SER A 33 -6.31 -23.11 -5.48
C SER A 33 -6.16 -23.40 -3.98
N THR A 34 -5.64 -22.45 -3.21
CA THR A 34 -5.44 -22.60 -1.76
C THR A 34 -6.69 -22.28 -0.95
N GLY A 35 -7.77 -21.84 -1.59
CA GLY A 35 -9.07 -21.62 -0.97
C GLY A 35 -10.27 -21.95 -1.88
N PRO A 36 -11.50 -21.93 -1.34
CA PRO A 36 -12.71 -22.25 -2.09
C PRO A 36 -12.89 -21.37 -3.34
N ALA A 37 -13.36 -21.94 -4.45
CA ALA A 37 -13.50 -21.21 -5.72
C ALA A 37 -14.54 -20.06 -5.72
N ARG A 38 -15.34 -19.93 -4.66
CA ARG A 38 -16.32 -18.85 -4.52
C ARG A 38 -15.78 -17.78 -3.59
N LEU A 39 -15.78 -16.53 -4.05
CA LEU A 39 -15.21 -15.39 -3.32
C LEU A 39 -15.70 -15.29 -1.87
N PHE A 40 -17.00 -15.41 -1.63
CA PHE A 40 -17.55 -15.33 -0.27
C PHE A 40 -17.01 -16.43 0.65
N SER A 41 -16.91 -17.66 0.14
CA SER A 41 -16.37 -18.79 0.89
C SER A 41 -14.87 -18.63 1.15
N ASP A 42 -14.16 -18.01 0.21
CA ASP A 42 -12.73 -17.69 0.35
C ASP A 42 -12.48 -16.60 1.41
N VAL A 43 -13.27 -15.52 1.41
CA VAL A 43 -13.27 -14.51 2.49
C VAL A 43 -13.53 -15.16 3.86
N ALA A 44 -14.49 -16.09 3.94
CA ALA A 44 -14.76 -16.79 5.19
C ALA A 44 -13.54 -17.58 5.70
N VAL A 45 -12.79 -18.21 4.80
CA VAL A 45 -11.53 -18.91 5.13
C VAL A 45 -10.46 -17.91 5.58
N ALA A 46 -10.21 -16.84 4.81
CA ALA A 46 -9.22 -15.80 5.17
C ALA A 46 -9.52 -15.20 6.56
N ASN A 47 -10.80 -14.90 6.80
CA ASN A 47 -11.25 -14.35 8.07
C ASN A 47 -11.11 -15.37 9.22
N ALA A 48 -11.39 -16.65 8.99
CA ALA A 48 -11.16 -17.71 9.98
C ALA A 48 -9.68 -17.87 10.34
N GLU A 49 -8.78 -17.81 9.35
CA GLU A 49 -7.32 -17.81 9.58
C GLU A 49 -6.88 -16.62 10.44
N SER A 50 -7.36 -15.42 10.12
CA SER A 50 -7.06 -14.19 10.88
C SER A 50 -7.55 -14.27 12.33
N LEU A 51 -8.79 -14.71 12.54
CA LEU A 51 -9.36 -14.84 13.88
C LEU A 51 -8.68 -15.95 14.69
N SER A 52 -8.30 -17.05 14.05
CA SER A 52 -7.54 -18.12 14.70
C SER A 52 -6.20 -17.61 15.22
N ALA A 53 -5.46 -16.85 14.41
CA ALA A 53 -4.21 -16.23 14.84
C ALA A 53 -4.45 -15.22 15.97
N LEU A 54 -5.51 -14.42 15.88
CA LEU A 54 -5.88 -13.48 16.95
C LEU A 54 -6.10 -14.20 18.28
N VAL A 55 -6.90 -15.27 18.29
CA VAL A 55 -7.13 -16.05 19.50
C VAL A 55 -5.83 -16.68 20.01
N LEU A 56 -5.02 -17.25 19.13
CA LEU A 56 -3.73 -17.86 19.48
C LEU A 56 -2.83 -16.85 20.22
N PHE A 57 -2.59 -15.68 19.62
CA PHE A 57 -1.68 -14.70 20.19
C PHE A 57 -2.24 -14.01 21.44
N GLN A 58 -3.54 -13.72 21.49
CA GLN A 58 -4.15 -13.15 22.69
C GLN A 58 -4.20 -14.13 23.87
N LEU A 59 -4.30 -15.45 23.62
CA LEU A 59 -4.21 -16.46 24.69
C LEU A 59 -2.77 -16.61 25.20
N ALA A 60 -1.79 -16.55 24.31
CA ALA A 60 -0.39 -16.71 24.68
C ALA A 60 0.21 -15.45 25.32
N VAL A 61 -0.11 -14.27 24.80
CA VAL A 61 0.36 -12.97 25.27
C VAL A 61 -0.82 -11.99 25.29
N PRO A 62 -1.63 -11.99 26.36
CA PRO A 62 -2.80 -11.12 26.45
C PRO A 62 -2.46 -9.64 26.25
N GLY A 63 -3.18 -8.98 25.35
CA GLY A 63 -2.97 -7.56 25.04
C GLY A 63 -1.86 -7.28 24.03
N CYS A 64 -1.24 -8.30 23.42
CA CYS A 64 -0.27 -8.05 22.35
C CYS A 64 -0.95 -7.33 21.17
N PRO A 65 -0.30 -6.31 20.56
CA PRO A 65 -0.87 -5.59 19.44
C PRO A 65 -1.03 -6.51 18.22
N ILE A 66 -2.22 -6.51 17.63
CA ILE A 66 -2.52 -7.31 16.45
C ILE A 66 -3.27 -6.49 15.39
N LEU A 67 -2.91 -6.71 14.14
CA LEU A 67 -3.56 -6.15 12.96
C LEU A 67 -4.48 -7.21 12.35
N HIS A 68 -5.54 -6.79 11.68
CA HIS A 68 -6.36 -7.68 10.83
C HIS A 68 -6.06 -7.38 9.36
N GLY A 69 -6.03 -8.39 8.51
CA GLY A 69 -5.58 -8.14 7.15
C GLY A 69 -5.58 -9.35 6.25
N GLY A 70 -5.03 -9.17 5.06
CA GLY A 70 -4.79 -10.25 4.11
C GLY A 70 -4.24 -9.75 2.79
N ALA A 71 -3.63 -10.66 2.05
CA ALA A 71 -3.28 -10.48 0.65
C ALA A 71 -4.04 -11.51 -0.19
N ALA A 72 -5.35 -11.29 -0.29
CA ALA A 72 -6.19 -12.11 -1.13
C ALA A 72 -5.95 -11.75 -2.61
N GLY A 73 -5.84 -12.77 -3.44
CA GLY A 73 -5.78 -12.66 -4.89
C GLY A 73 -6.54 -13.83 -5.50
N ILE A 74 -6.59 -13.92 -6.83
CA ILE A 74 -7.32 -14.98 -7.54
C ILE A 74 -6.41 -15.93 -8.29
N THR A 75 -6.94 -17.11 -8.61
CA THR A 75 -6.29 -18.05 -9.50
C THR A 75 -6.66 -17.73 -10.95
N ASN A 76 -5.67 -17.52 -11.81
CA ASN A 76 -5.88 -17.59 -13.25
C ASN A 76 -6.11 -19.05 -13.65
N PHE A 77 -7.36 -19.43 -13.89
CA PHE A 77 -7.71 -20.81 -14.22
C PHE A 77 -7.07 -21.35 -15.52
N ALA A 78 -6.61 -20.48 -16.42
CA ALA A 78 -5.93 -20.92 -17.64
C ALA A 78 -4.47 -21.34 -17.38
N SER A 79 -3.76 -20.63 -16.49
CA SER A 79 -2.34 -20.87 -16.21
C SER A 79 -2.08 -21.55 -14.86
N GLY A 80 -3.06 -21.55 -13.96
CA GLY A 80 -2.91 -21.90 -12.54
C GLY A 80 -2.17 -20.84 -11.72
N GLY A 81 -1.81 -19.70 -12.31
CA GLY A 81 -1.04 -18.64 -11.65
C GLY A 81 -1.88 -17.81 -10.68
N PHE A 82 -1.22 -17.21 -9.70
CA PHE A 82 -1.82 -16.22 -8.80
C PHE A 82 -1.92 -14.86 -9.51
N VAL A 83 -2.97 -14.10 -9.21
CA VAL A 83 -3.29 -12.80 -9.84
C VAL A 83 -3.79 -11.83 -8.78
N GLU A 84 -3.16 -10.67 -8.70
CA GLU A 84 -3.43 -9.65 -7.68
C GLU A 84 -4.13 -8.41 -8.25
N GLY A 85 -3.90 -8.09 -9.53
CA GLY A 85 -4.45 -6.91 -10.21
C GLY A 85 -5.91 -7.05 -10.65
N ALA A 86 -6.56 -8.17 -10.35
CA ALA A 86 -7.94 -8.43 -10.74
C ALA A 86 -8.96 -7.70 -9.83
N PRO A 87 -10.15 -7.33 -10.36
CA PRO A 87 -11.22 -6.75 -9.55
C PRO A 87 -11.63 -7.61 -8.35
N GLU A 88 -11.67 -8.93 -8.52
CA GLU A 88 -12.05 -9.89 -7.48
C GLU A 88 -11.10 -9.84 -6.30
N SER A 89 -9.79 -9.68 -6.53
CA SER A 89 -8.79 -9.52 -5.47
C SER A 89 -9.13 -8.33 -4.58
N ASN A 90 -9.61 -7.23 -5.15
CA ASN A 90 -10.02 -6.04 -4.39
C ASN A 90 -11.32 -6.23 -3.63
N LEU A 91 -12.26 -7.02 -4.17
CA LEU A 91 -13.47 -7.39 -3.43
C LEU A 91 -13.12 -8.23 -2.19
N LEU A 92 -12.18 -9.17 -2.32
CA LEU A 92 -11.70 -9.99 -1.22
C LEU A 92 -11.00 -9.14 -0.15
N ASN A 93 -10.02 -8.32 -0.54
CA ASN A 93 -9.29 -7.45 0.38
C ASN A 93 -10.19 -6.36 1.00
N GLY A 94 -11.13 -5.80 0.24
CA GLY A 94 -12.13 -4.88 0.75
C GLY A 94 -13.02 -5.51 1.82
N ALA A 95 -13.47 -6.76 1.60
CA ALA A 95 -14.24 -7.51 2.58
C ALA A 95 -13.44 -7.79 3.87
N MET A 96 -12.13 -8.05 3.76
CA MET A 96 -11.26 -8.16 4.94
C MET A 96 -11.20 -6.84 5.71
N GLY A 97 -11.13 -5.70 5.02
CA GLY A 97 -11.23 -4.37 5.64
C GLY A 97 -12.56 -4.13 6.36
N ASP A 98 -13.68 -4.57 5.77
CA ASP A 98 -15.01 -4.51 6.41
C ASP A 98 -15.03 -5.34 7.71
N MET A 99 -14.47 -6.56 7.67
CA MET A 99 -14.38 -7.44 8.84
C MET A 99 -13.48 -6.86 9.92
N ALA A 100 -12.33 -6.28 9.56
CA ALA A 100 -11.44 -5.62 10.50
C ALA A 100 -12.16 -4.51 11.27
N ARG A 101 -12.91 -3.66 10.57
CA ARG A 101 -13.75 -2.61 11.21
C ARG A 101 -14.83 -3.21 12.10
N TYR A 102 -15.48 -4.30 11.67
CA TYR A 102 -16.48 -4.99 12.50
C TYR A 102 -15.88 -5.49 13.82
N TYR A 103 -14.64 -5.97 13.83
CA TYR A 103 -13.94 -6.37 15.06
C TYR A 103 -13.28 -5.21 15.83
N GLY A 104 -13.30 -4.00 15.30
CA GLY A 104 -12.62 -2.84 15.90
C GLY A 104 -11.09 -2.95 15.85
N LEU A 105 -10.53 -3.61 14.84
CA LEU A 105 -9.09 -3.80 14.66
C LEU A 105 -8.55 -2.92 13.53
N PRO A 106 -7.30 -2.42 13.65
CA PRO A 106 -6.62 -1.76 12.55
C PRO A 106 -6.37 -2.75 11.42
N THR A 107 -6.52 -2.28 10.17
CA THR A 107 -6.41 -3.12 8.98
C THR A 107 -5.24 -2.80 8.07
N ILE A 108 -4.58 -3.84 7.60
CA ILE A 108 -3.63 -3.76 6.50
C ILE A 108 -3.97 -4.82 5.47
N VAL A 109 -4.13 -4.42 4.22
CA VAL A 109 -4.43 -5.35 3.13
C VAL A 109 -3.54 -5.06 1.93
N ALA A 110 -3.45 -6.03 1.04
CA ALA A 110 -2.71 -5.88 -0.19
C ALA A 110 -3.48 -5.05 -1.21
N GLY A 111 -2.77 -4.15 -1.87
CA GLY A 111 -3.31 -3.26 -2.89
C GLY A 111 -2.21 -2.39 -3.48
N CYS A 112 -2.53 -1.58 -4.48
CA CYS A 112 -1.47 -1.00 -5.33
C CYS A 112 -0.61 -2.09 -5.99
N LEU A 113 -1.23 -3.21 -6.35
CA LEU A 113 -0.59 -4.36 -6.96
C LEU A 113 -0.88 -4.41 -8.46
N ALA A 114 0.04 -5.04 -9.19
CA ALA A 114 -0.09 -5.29 -10.62
C ALA A 114 0.58 -6.62 -11.00
N ASP A 115 -0.06 -7.34 -11.90
CA ASP A 115 0.46 -8.54 -12.55
C ASP A 115 1.30 -8.17 -13.80
N ALA A 116 1.20 -6.92 -14.25
CA ALA A 116 2.04 -6.35 -15.29
C ALA A 116 3.54 -6.66 -15.05
N GLN A 117 4.21 -7.13 -16.10
CA GLN A 117 5.63 -7.52 -16.03
C GLN A 117 6.60 -6.35 -16.21
N ALA A 118 6.08 -5.16 -16.55
CA ALA A 118 6.86 -3.94 -16.72
C ALA A 118 6.03 -2.72 -16.31
N PRO A 119 6.70 -1.63 -15.88
CA PRO A 119 6.03 -0.35 -15.68
C PRO A 119 5.38 0.14 -16.98
N GLY A 120 4.16 0.68 -16.88
CA GLY A 120 3.41 1.14 -18.05
C GLY A 120 1.90 1.25 -17.83
N PRO A 121 1.13 1.38 -18.92
CA PRO A 121 -0.32 1.56 -18.84
C PRO A 121 -1.05 0.43 -18.12
N GLN A 122 -0.63 -0.83 -18.30
CA GLN A 122 -1.23 -1.98 -17.60
C GLN A 122 -0.98 -1.89 -16.09
N ALA A 123 0.27 -1.64 -15.67
CA ALA A 123 0.62 -1.49 -14.26
C ALA A 123 -0.19 -0.36 -13.61
N LEU A 124 -0.32 0.79 -14.28
CA LEU A 124 -1.13 1.91 -13.80
C LEU A 124 -2.62 1.54 -13.65
N LEU A 125 -3.18 0.85 -14.64
CA LEU A 125 -4.58 0.42 -14.61
C LEU A 125 -4.84 -0.52 -13.42
N GLU A 126 -4.04 -1.57 -13.29
CA GLU A 126 -4.18 -2.58 -12.25
C GLU A 126 -3.93 -1.99 -10.85
N LYS A 127 -2.92 -1.13 -10.69
CA LYS A 127 -2.63 -0.47 -9.41
C LYS A 127 -3.71 0.50 -8.99
N MET A 128 -4.29 1.26 -9.93
CA MET A 128 -5.40 2.16 -9.61
C MET A 128 -6.65 1.38 -9.25
N LEU A 129 -6.94 0.33 -10.01
CA LEU A 129 -8.02 -0.61 -9.74
C LEU A 129 -7.85 -1.27 -8.36
N SER A 130 -6.62 -1.56 -7.95
CA SER A 130 -6.31 -2.22 -6.67
C SER A 130 -6.05 -1.30 -5.49
N THR A 131 -6.11 0.01 -5.68
CA THR A 131 -5.89 0.98 -4.59
C THR A 131 -7.14 1.79 -4.28
N LEU A 132 -7.73 2.42 -5.30
CA LEU A 132 -8.81 3.38 -5.08
C LEU A 132 -10.01 2.75 -4.34
N PRO A 133 -10.51 1.54 -4.70
CA PRO A 133 -11.62 0.94 -3.98
C PRO A 133 -11.32 0.68 -2.51
N LEU A 134 -10.10 0.28 -2.17
CA LEU A 134 -9.68 0.02 -0.79
C LEU A 134 -9.57 1.32 0.03
N VAL A 135 -9.09 2.39 -0.59
CA VAL A 135 -9.07 3.72 0.03
C VAL A 135 -10.48 4.21 0.31
N LEU A 136 -11.40 4.02 -0.63
CA LEU A 136 -12.81 4.41 -0.49
C LEU A 136 -13.57 3.51 0.50
N SER A 137 -13.16 2.25 0.65
CA SER A 137 -13.74 1.35 1.67
C SER A 137 -13.20 1.63 3.07
N GLY A 138 -12.22 2.52 3.25
CA GLY A 138 -11.72 2.92 4.56
C GLY A 138 -10.78 1.90 5.20
N VAL A 139 -9.97 1.20 4.38
CA VAL A 139 -8.82 0.42 4.86
C VAL A 139 -7.77 1.38 5.46
N ASP A 140 -7.13 0.99 6.57
CA ASP A 140 -6.14 1.85 7.26
C ASP A 140 -4.80 1.88 6.54
N VAL A 141 -4.29 0.72 6.09
CA VAL A 141 -3.00 0.60 5.40
C VAL A 141 -3.12 -0.29 4.16
N ILE A 142 -2.52 0.15 3.06
CA ILE A 142 -2.40 -0.62 1.81
C ILE A 142 -0.92 -0.88 1.55
N ASN A 143 -0.52 -2.13 1.29
CA ASN A 143 0.86 -2.48 0.93
C ASN A 143 0.96 -3.03 -0.51
N GLY A 144 2.07 -2.69 -1.20
CA GLY A 144 2.29 -3.01 -2.63
C GLY A 144 2.99 -1.90 -3.43
N ILE A 145 3.37 -0.78 -2.79
CA ILE A 145 4.05 0.34 -3.45
C ILE A 145 5.37 -0.13 -4.09
N GLY A 146 5.52 0.16 -5.38
CA GLY A 146 6.68 -0.17 -6.20
C GLY A 146 6.68 -1.58 -6.79
N GLU A 147 5.76 -2.44 -6.35
CA GLU A 147 5.77 -3.86 -6.71
C GLU A 147 4.96 -4.12 -8.00
N ILE A 148 5.51 -4.93 -8.89
CA ILE A 148 4.85 -5.42 -10.11
C ILE A 148 5.18 -6.92 -10.30
N GLY A 149 4.64 -7.53 -11.36
CA GLY A 149 4.85 -8.95 -11.63
C GLY A 149 4.28 -9.83 -10.53
N THR A 150 3.10 -9.48 -10.02
CA THR A 150 2.42 -10.21 -8.93
C THR A 150 3.30 -10.25 -7.67
N SER A 151 3.73 -9.07 -7.22
CA SER A 151 4.58 -8.85 -6.05
C SER A 151 5.98 -9.48 -6.11
N GLN A 152 6.48 -9.88 -7.29
CA GLN A 152 7.81 -10.50 -7.44
C GLN A 152 8.92 -9.53 -7.82
N ILE A 153 8.57 -8.31 -8.26
CA ILE A 153 9.53 -7.34 -8.78
C ILE A 153 9.29 -5.99 -8.12
N LEU A 154 10.31 -5.46 -7.43
CA LEU A 154 10.30 -4.09 -6.92
C LEU A 154 11.00 -3.17 -7.92
N VAL A 155 10.27 -2.18 -8.45
CA VAL A 155 10.78 -1.21 -9.41
C VAL A 155 10.91 0.19 -8.76
N PRO A 156 12.11 0.76 -8.63
CA PRO A 156 12.30 2.03 -7.93
C PRO A 156 11.54 3.23 -8.53
N GLU A 157 11.48 3.39 -9.85
CA GLU A 157 10.68 4.45 -10.47
C GLU A 157 9.17 4.22 -10.29
N GLN A 158 8.74 2.96 -10.13
CA GLN A 158 7.34 2.64 -9.85
C GLN A 158 6.95 3.08 -8.44
N ILE A 159 7.87 3.09 -7.46
CA ILE A 159 7.60 3.64 -6.12
C ILE A 159 7.14 5.10 -6.21
N LEU A 160 7.77 5.89 -7.08
CA LEU A 160 7.42 7.31 -7.28
C LEU A 160 6.08 7.46 -8.02
N VAL A 161 5.84 6.63 -9.02
CA VAL A 161 4.55 6.60 -9.72
C VAL A 161 3.41 6.17 -8.78
N ASP A 162 3.66 5.23 -7.88
CA ASP A 162 2.69 4.74 -6.90
C ASP A 162 2.46 5.77 -5.80
N HIS A 163 3.49 6.55 -5.42
CA HIS A 163 3.31 7.71 -4.56
C HIS A 163 2.37 8.74 -5.19
N GLU A 164 2.51 9.02 -6.49
CA GLU A 164 1.59 9.90 -7.21
C GLU A 164 0.15 9.37 -7.18
N LEU A 165 -0.02 8.06 -7.41
CA LEU A 165 -1.31 7.38 -7.31
C LEU A 165 -1.90 7.50 -5.90
N ALA A 166 -1.07 7.34 -4.86
CA ALA A 166 -1.48 7.49 -3.46
C ALA A 166 -1.95 8.92 -3.16
N VAL A 167 -1.26 9.95 -3.68
CA VAL A 167 -1.68 11.36 -3.56
C VAL A 167 -3.06 11.58 -4.21
N LEU A 168 -3.30 11.02 -5.39
CA LEU A 168 -4.60 11.08 -6.05
C LEU A 168 -5.69 10.38 -5.24
N CYS A 169 -5.42 9.16 -4.74
CA CYS A 169 -6.36 8.41 -3.91
C CYS A 169 -6.65 9.11 -2.57
N GLN A 170 -5.64 9.74 -1.97
CA GLN A 170 -5.82 10.55 -0.77
C GLN A 170 -6.76 11.73 -1.03
N ARG A 171 -6.63 12.40 -2.19
CA ARG A 171 -7.59 13.46 -2.55
C ARG A 171 -9.01 12.93 -2.66
N PHE A 172 -9.23 11.73 -3.21
CA PHE A 172 -10.56 11.10 -3.20
C PHE A 172 -11.07 10.87 -1.78
N ARG A 173 -10.21 10.37 -0.88
CA ARG A 173 -10.54 10.14 0.53
C ARG A 173 -10.92 11.42 1.27
N ASP A 174 -10.26 12.54 0.96
CA ASP A 174 -10.51 13.84 1.61
C ASP A 174 -11.91 14.40 1.31
N GLY A 175 -12.60 13.89 0.27
CA GLY A 175 -13.97 14.26 -0.07
C GLY A 175 -14.13 15.74 -0.44
N ILE A 176 -15.35 16.26 -0.35
CA ILE A 176 -15.63 17.67 -0.60
C ILE A 176 -15.84 18.35 0.75
N ARG A 177 -15.07 19.41 1.00
CA ARG A 177 -15.22 20.20 2.23
C ARG A 177 -16.37 21.20 2.04
N PRO A 178 -17.36 21.25 2.94
CA PRO A 178 -18.35 22.31 2.91
C PRO A 178 -17.69 23.68 3.02
N SER A 179 -18.10 24.63 2.18
CA SER A 179 -17.71 26.03 2.25
C SER A 179 -18.89 26.93 1.88
N ASP A 180 -18.86 28.18 2.33
CA ASP A 180 -19.95 29.16 2.23
C ASP A 180 -19.67 30.27 1.20
N LEU A 181 -18.86 29.97 0.17
CA LEU A 181 -18.44 30.91 -0.88
C LEU A 181 -19.54 31.21 -1.93
N PHE A 182 -20.82 31.10 -1.56
CA PHE A 182 -21.94 31.32 -2.47
C PHE A 182 -22.15 32.80 -2.82
N ALA A 183 -21.54 33.72 -2.07
CA ALA A 183 -21.60 35.17 -2.35
C ALA A 183 -21.02 35.51 -3.73
N ASP A 184 -20.00 34.78 -4.18
CA ASP A 184 -19.40 35.00 -5.50
C ASP A 184 -20.38 34.74 -6.63
N VAL A 185 -21.29 33.78 -6.46
CA VAL A 185 -22.29 33.43 -7.48
C VAL A 185 -23.21 34.62 -7.76
N ALA A 186 -23.67 35.30 -6.71
CA ALA A 186 -24.48 36.50 -6.84
C ALA A 186 -23.70 37.68 -7.43
N ARG A 187 -22.42 37.82 -7.06
CA ARG A 187 -21.53 38.89 -7.54
C ARG A 187 -21.17 38.75 -9.02
N VAL A 188 -20.77 37.56 -9.46
CA VAL A 188 -20.38 37.27 -10.85
C VAL A 188 -21.58 37.31 -11.79
N GLY A 189 -22.71 36.74 -11.36
CA GLY A 189 -23.96 36.74 -12.11
C GLY A 189 -23.94 35.92 -13.41
N PRO A 190 -25.07 35.89 -14.15
CA PRO A 190 -25.20 35.10 -15.37
C PRO A 190 -24.24 35.56 -16.49
N GLY A 191 -23.51 34.63 -17.08
CA GLY A 191 -22.57 34.90 -18.18
C GLY A 191 -21.21 35.46 -17.74
N GLY A 192 -21.00 35.70 -16.44
CA GLY A 192 -19.70 36.07 -15.89
C GLY A 192 -18.75 34.87 -15.72
N ASN A 193 -17.57 35.14 -15.17
CA ASN A 193 -16.58 34.11 -14.81
C ASN A 193 -15.92 34.42 -13.46
N PHE A 194 -15.42 33.39 -12.79
CA PHE A 194 -14.90 33.48 -11.42
C PHE A 194 -13.38 33.64 -11.35
N LEU A 195 -12.67 33.79 -12.48
CA LEU A 195 -11.21 33.68 -12.53
C LEU A 195 -10.49 34.71 -11.66
N MET A 196 -11.07 35.90 -11.52
CA MET A 196 -10.50 37.02 -10.78
C MET A 196 -11.13 37.21 -9.39
N GLU A 197 -12.01 36.30 -8.97
CA GLU A 197 -12.60 36.35 -7.63
C GLU A 197 -11.57 36.00 -6.56
N ASP A 198 -11.58 36.72 -5.44
CA ASP A 198 -10.64 36.51 -4.34
C ASP A 198 -10.69 35.06 -3.82
N SER A 199 -11.87 34.46 -3.81
CA SER A 199 -12.10 33.06 -3.45
C SER A 199 -11.38 32.10 -4.40
N THR A 200 -11.42 32.34 -5.71
CA THR A 200 -10.71 31.54 -6.71
C THR A 200 -9.20 31.67 -6.54
N VAL A 201 -8.71 32.89 -6.31
CA VAL A 201 -7.27 33.17 -6.09
C VAL A 201 -6.77 32.51 -4.80
N ALA A 202 -7.60 32.46 -3.76
CA ALA A 202 -7.30 31.74 -2.53
C ALA A 202 -7.34 30.22 -2.75
N ALA A 203 -8.39 29.71 -3.39
CA ALA A 203 -8.62 28.29 -3.62
C ALA A 203 -7.55 27.67 -4.53
N CYS A 204 -7.09 28.41 -5.55
CA CYS A 204 -6.08 27.88 -6.48
C CYS A 204 -4.76 27.56 -5.79
N ARG A 205 -4.43 28.19 -4.65
CA ARG A 205 -3.24 27.92 -3.83
C ARG A 205 -3.50 27.03 -2.61
N SER A 206 -4.76 26.64 -2.40
CA SER A 206 -5.17 25.81 -1.28
C SER A 206 -4.94 24.32 -1.56
N ALA A 207 -5.17 23.49 -0.54
CA ALA A 207 -5.19 22.03 -0.68
C ALA A 207 -6.48 21.48 -1.33
N GLU A 208 -7.44 22.34 -1.69
CA GLU A 208 -8.70 21.92 -2.33
C GLU A 208 -8.47 21.19 -3.65
N PHE A 209 -7.45 21.62 -4.42
CA PHE A 209 -7.11 21.04 -5.70
C PHE A 209 -5.78 20.29 -5.62
N CYS A 210 -5.84 18.98 -5.92
CA CYS A 210 -4.66 18.13 -5.95
C CYS A 210 -3.66 18.60 -7.02
N ARG A 211 -2.40 18.72 -6.62
CA ARG A 211 -1.26 19.09 -7.46
C ARG A 211 -0.29 17.90 -7.58
N PRO A 212 -0.61 16.94 -8.45
CA PRO A 212 0.29 15.83 -8.77
C PRO A 212 1.66 16.34 -9.28
N GLU A 213 2.74 15.64 -8.94
CA GLU A 213 4.11 16.00 -9.33
C GLU A 213 4.44 15.57 -10.76
N PHE A 214 3.94 14.41 -11.19
CA PHE A 214 4.28 13.77 -12.46
C PHE A 214 3.14 13.83 -13.49
N VAL A 215 1.87 13.91 -13.07
CA VAL A 215 0.73 14.02 -14.00
C VAL A 215 0.76 15.36 -14.73
N ASP A 216 0.86 15.31 -16.06
CA ASP A 216 0.87 16.49 -16.91
C ASP A 216 -0.55 17.04 -17.15
N ARG A 217 -0.71 18.36 -17.02
CA ARG A 217 -1.96 19.09 -17.29
C ARG A 217 -1.73 20.34 -18.14
N ASN A 218 -0.58 20.42 -18.81
CA ASN A 218 -0.24 21.54 -19.69
C ASN A 218 -1.08 21.50 -20.97
N SER A 219 -1.07 22.60 -21.73
CA SER A 219 -1.63 22.57 -23.09
C SER A 219 -0.79 21.64 -23.99
N TYR A 220 -1.35 21.24 -25.13
CA TYR A 220 -0.64 20.39 -26.08
C TYR A 220 0.66 21.05 -26.59
N GLU A 221 0.63 22.36 -26.85
CA GLU A 221 1.78 23.15 -27.29
C GLU A 221 2.88 23.14 -26.23
N GLN A 222 2.52 23.44 -24.98
CA GLN A 222 3.46 23.43 -23.84
C GLN A 222 4.03 22.03 -23.61
N TRP A 223 3.21 20.98 -23.66
CA TRP A 223 3.67 19.60 -23.52
C TRP A 223 4.67 19.22 -24.63
N GLN A 224 4.47 19.70 -25.86
CA GLN A 224 5.42 19.52 -26.95
C GLN A 224 6.73 20.29 -26.72
N GLU A 225 6.66 21.56 -26.28
CA GLU A 225 7.83 22.38 -25.95
C GLU A 225 8.69 21.76 -24.84
N LEU A 226 8.05 21.09 -23.88
CA LEU A 226 8.71 20.35 -22.80
C LEU A 226 9.31 19.00 -23.25
N GLY A 227 9.27 18.67 -24.54
CA GLY A 227 9.85 17.43 -25.07
C GLY A 227 8.95 16.20 -24.92
N ARG A 228 7.63 16.41 -24.79
CA ARG A 228 6.63 15.34 -24.71
C ARG A 228 6.84 14.35 -23.54
N PRO A 229 7.06 14.84 -22.31
CA PRO A 229 7.36 13.97 -21.19
C PRO A 229 6.17 13.06 -20.86
N ASP A 230 6.46 11.80 -20.55
CA ASP A 230 5.51 10.88 -19.95
C ASP A 230 5.73 10.73 -18.43
N LEU A 231 4.75 10.12 -17.76
CA LEU A 231 4.75 9.91 -16.30
C LEU A 231 6.01 9.21 -15.80
N TYR A 232 6.42 8.12 -16.46
CA TYR A 232 7.57 7.30 -16.07
C TYR A 232 8.89 7.99 -16.38
N THR A 233 8.95 8.81 -17.43
CA THR A 233 10.14 9.61 -17.75
C THR A 233 10.40 10.64 -16.65
N LYS A 234 9.37 11.34 -16.16
CA LYS A 234 9.49 12.25 -15.01
C LYS A 234 9.88 11.51 -13.73
N ALA A 235 9.26 10.36 -13.45
CA ALA A 235 9.58 9.54 -12.29
C ALA A 235 11.04 9.03 -12.32
N ARG A 236 11.53 8.54 -13.47
CA ARG A 236 12.93 8.11 -13.64
C ARG A 236 13.93 9.24 -13.42
N GLN A 237 13.62 10.43 -13.92
CA GLN A 237 14.45 11.61 -13.65
C GLN A 237 14.50 11.91 -12.14
N ARG A 238 13.33 11.96 -11.50
CA ARG A 238 13.22 12.24 -10.06
C ARG A 238 13.93 11.20 -9.20
N MET A 239 13.80 9.93 -9.55
CA MET A 239 14.53 8.83 -8.91
C MET A 239 16.04 9.04 -9.02
N THR A 240 16.54 9.40 -10.20
CA THR A 240 17.97 9.65 -10.42
C THR A 240 18.47 10.79 -9.53
N GLU A 241 17.70 11.88 -9.40
CA GLU A 241 18.02 12.99 -8.51
C GLU A 241 18.07 12.57 -7.03
N ILE A 242 17.09 11.77 -6.58
CA ILE A 242 17.03 11.25 -5.20
C ILE A 242 18.24 10.37 -4.91
N LEU A 243 18.60 9.47 -5.82
CA LEU A 243 19.73 8.55 -5.65
C LEU A 243 21.09 9.25 -5.74
N ALA A 244 21.20 10.36 -6.47
CA ALA A 244 22.41 11.17 -6.53
C ALA A 244 22.60 12.07 -5.30
N ALA A 245 21.54 12.32 -4.53
CA ALA A 245 21.61 13.16 -3.34
C ALA A 245 22.37 12.46 -2.19
N PRO A 246 23.11 13.22 -1.36
CA PRO A 246 23.78 12.65 -0.19
C PRO A 246 22.78 11.96 0.76
N LEU A 247 23.10 10.73 1.15
CA LEU A 247 22.32 9.99 2.16
C LEU A 247 22.37 10.75 3.50
N LYS A 248 21.20 11.18 3.97
CA LYS A 248 21.03 11.77 5.30
C LYS A 248 20.58 10.68 6.26
N ASN A 249 21.49 10.19 7.10
CA ASN A 249 21.10 9.28 8.18
C ASN A 249 20.26 10.07 9.20
N PRO A 250 18.99 9.70 9.43
CA PRO A 250 18.14 10.42 10.39
C PRO A 250 18.51 10.11 11.84
N LEU A 251 19.32 9.07 12.09
CA LEU A 251 19.67 8.64 13.44
C LEU A 251 20.94 9.32 13.95
N PRO A 252 20.99 9.73 15.23
CA PRO A 252 22.21 10.22 15.86
C PRO A 252 23.32 9.15 15.87
N ASP A 253 24.58 9.56 15.75
CA ASP A 253 25.75 8.66 15.71
C ASP A 253 25.77 7.66 16.87
N LYS A 254 25.36 8.09 18.06
CA LYS A 254 25.27 7.23 19.25
C LYS A 254 24.30 6.06 19.05
N VAL A 255 23.18 6.28 18.37
CA VAL A 255 22.19 5.22 18.07
C VAL A 255 22.75 4.31 16.99
N THR A 256 23.31 4.88 15.92
CA THR A 256 23.95 4.13 14.83
C THR A 256 25.03 3.18 15.36
N GLY A 257 25.95 3.68 16.19
CA GLY A 257 27.01 2.87 16.78
C GLY A 257 26.49 1.74 17.69
N ARG A 258 25.35 1.95 18.38
CA ARG A 258 24.70 0.88 19.16
C ARG A 258 24.07 -0.19 18.27
N LEU A 259 23.44 0.19 17.15
CA LEU A 259 22.86 -0.76 16.20
C LEU A 259 23.96 -1.60 15.54
N GLU A 260 25.07 -0.98 15.17
CA GLU A 260 26.24 -1.68 14.61
C GLU A 260 26.86 -2.66 15.61
N ASP A 261 26.95 -2.30 16.90
CA ASP A 261 27.40 -3.22 17.94
C ASP A 261 26.46 -4.41 18.10
N ILE A 262 25.14 -4.18 18.11
CA ILE A 262 24.13 -5.25 18.17
C ILE A 262 24.30 -6.20 16.97
N SER A 263 24.40 -5.67 15.75
CA SER A 263 24.59 -6.47 14.53
C SER A 263 25.87 -7.30 14.63
N ARG A 264 26.99 -6.68 15.01
CA ARG A 264 28.28 -7.36 15.14
C ARG A 264 28.26 -8.50 16.16
N ARG A 265 27.59 -8.29 17.31
CA ARG A 265 27.42 -9.33 18.33
C ARG A 265 26.53 -10.46 17.82
N ALA A 266 25.44 -10.14 17.12
CA ALA A 266 24.57 -11.15 16.52
C ALA A 266 25.33 -11.99 15.47
N ASP A 267 26.10 -11.36 14.59
CA ASP A 267 26.93 -12.03 13.59
C ASP A 267 27.98 -12.96 14.22
N ALA A 268 28.59 -12.55 15.34
CA ALA A 268 29.53 -13.39 16.06
C ALA A 268 28.85 -14.65 16.67
N VAL A 269 27.63 -14.51 17.18
CA VAL A 269 26.86 -15.63 17.74
C VAL A 269 26.39 -16.57 16.63
N LEU A 270 25.78 -16.04 15.57
CA LEU A 270 25.28 -16.82 14.43
C LEU A 270 26.42 -17.46 13.64
N GLY A 271 27.54 -16.75 13.47
CA GLY A 271 28.75 -17.27 12.83
C GLY A 271 29.40 -18.41 13.62
N ARG A 272 29.28 -18.42 14.95
CA ARG A 272 29.68 -19.56 15.80
C ARG A 272 28.69 -20.72 15.70
N ALA A 273 27.39 -20.44 15.71
CA ALA A 273 26.35 -21.45 15.55
C ALA A 273 26.49 -22.19 14.20
N ARG A 274 26.72 -21.46 13.09
CA ARG A 274 26.98 -22.04 11.76
C ARG A 274 28.24 -22.90 11.70
N ARG A 275 29.27 -22.63 12.51
CA ARG A 275 30.49 -23.47 12.60
C ARG A 275 30.29 -24.72 13.46
N LEU A 276 29.37 -24.69 14.41
CA LEU A 276 29.03 -25.83 15.26
C LEU A 276 28.04 -26.80 14.59
N THR A 277 27.29 -26.32 13.59
CA THR A 277 26.33 -27.11 12.80
C THR A 277 26.84 -27.47 11.39
N ALA A 278 28.08 -27.10 11.05
CA ALA A 278 28.72 -27.55 9.81
C ALA A 278 29.25 -28.99 10.01
N PRO A 279 29.02 -29.91 9.06
CA PRO A 279 29.51 -31.28 9.14
C PRO A 279 31.04 -31.39 9.13
#